data_AF-A0A354HYB0-F1
#
_entry.id   AF-A0A354HYB0-F1
#
_cell.length_a   1.000
_cell.length_b   1.000
_cell.length_c   1.000
_cell.angle_alpha   90.00
_cell.angle_beta   90.00
_cell.angle_gamma   90.00
#
_symmetry.space_group_name_H-M   'P 1'
#
loop_
_entity.id
_entity.type
_entity.pdbx_description
1 polymer ?
#
loop_
_entity_poly.entity_id
_entity_poly.type
_entity_poly.pdbx_seq_one_letter_code
_entity_poly.pdbx_strand_id
1 'polypeptide(L)'
;MKFSYKHTLIFLAAVMSAGCSGDVADEACCTFTGDTVASCCEANPETFSIFTDLISDTGNDALSSTYGQYSCFIPDNAAFETYFAAIGKSYSGLNDDEKKEIVYNHVIKSEAADFTSDRF
;
A
#
# COMPACT_ATOMS: atom_id res chain seq x y z
N MET A 1 -50.15 -28.78 -1.33
CA MET A 1 -48.90 -28.03 -1.09
C MET A 1 -47.85 -29.02 -0.59
N LYS A 2 -47.01 -29.56 -1.47
CA LYS A 2 -45.92 -30.49 -1.12
C LYS A 2 -44.64 -29.93 -1.73
N PHE A 3 -43.96 -29.06 -1.00
CA PHE A 3 -42.66 -28.53 -1.40
C PHE A 3 -41.64 -29.66 -1.27
N SER A 4 -41.11 -30.11 -2.39
CA SER A 4 -40.16 -31.23 -2.44
C SER A 4 -38.81 -30.79 -1.90
N TYR A 5 -38.42 -31.35 -0.75
CA TYR A 5 -37.18 -31.10 0.00
C TYR A 5 -35.89 -31.23 -0.84
N LYS A 6 -35.97 -31.93 -1.97
CA LYS A 6 -34.85 -32.12 -2.91
C LYS A 6 -34.42 -30.82 -3.61
N HIS A 7 -35.30 -29.83 -3.70
CA HIS A 7 -34.97 -28.52 -4.32
C HIS A 7 -34.51 -27.47 -3.30
N THR A 8 -34.77 -27.69 -2.01
CA THR A 8 -34.28 -26.81 -0.94
C THR A 8 -32.78 -27.03 -0.65
N LEU A 9 -32.27 -28.25 -0.85
CA LEU A 9 -30.85 -28.57 -0.66
C LEU A 9 -29.92 -27.98 -1.73
N ILE A 10 -30.42 -27.71 -2.94
CA ILE A 10 -29.61 -27.14 -4.03
C ILE A 10 -29.48 -25.62 -3.87
N PHE A 11 -30.47 -24.96 -3.25
CA PHE A 11 -30.45 -23.51 -3.08
C PHE A 11 -29.56 -23.02 -1.92
N LEU A 12 -29.28 -23.88 -0.94
CA LEU A 12 -28.43 -23.55 0.21
C LEU A 12 -26.92 -23.67 -0.10
N ALA A 13 -26.53 -24.44 -1.12
CA ALA A 13 -25.13 -24.60 -1.52
C ALA A 13 -24.58 -23.42 -2.34
N ALA A 14 -25.45 -22.55 -2.87
CA ALA A 14 -25.04 -21.43 -3.73
C ALA A 14 -24.71 -20.13 -2.97
N VAL A 15 -24.88 -20.11 -1.65
CA VAL A 15 -24.73 -18.90 -0.81
C VAL A 15 -23.35 -18.81 -0.11
N MET A 16 -22.44 -19.76 -0.35
CA MET A 16 -21.13 -19.78 0.33
C MET A 16 -19.93 -19.33 -0.52
N SER A 17 -20.14 -18.81 -1.73
CA SER A 17 -19.05 -18.28 -2.58
C SER A 17 -18.97 -16.74 -2.63
N ALA A 18 -19.80 -16.03 -1.86
CA ALA A 18 -19.65 -14.58 -1.64
C ALA A 18 -18.83 -14.26 -0.37
N GLY A 19 -18.00 -15.21 0.07
CA GLY A 19 -17.05 -15.03 1.15
C GLY A 19 -15.65 -14.81 0.56
N CYS A 20 -15.17 -13.58 0.65
CA CYS A 20 -13.82 -13.14 0.28
C CYS A 20 -13.47 -13.31 -1.21
N SER A 21 -13.93 -12.35 -2.04
CA SER A 21 -13.16 -11.97 -3.22
C SER A 21 -11.81 -11.48 -2.70
N GLY A 22 -10.80 -12.32 -2.75
CA GLY A 22 -9.42 -11.96 -2.49
C GLY A 22 -8.89 -11.08 -3.61
N ASP A 23 -9.55 -9.95 -3.89
CA ASP A 23 -8.96 -8.82 -4.60
C ASP A 23 -8.18 -8.01 -3.57
N VAL A 24 -7.10 -8.62 -3.06
CA VAL A 24 -5.90 -7.82 -2.97
C VAL A 24 -5.31 -7.98 -4.36
N ALA A 25 -5.30 -6.91 -5.14
CA ALA A 25 -4.67 -6.96 -6.43
C ALA A 25 -3.23 -7.49 -6.25
N ASP A 26 -2.67 -8.17 -7.25
CA ASP A 26 -1.28 -8.66 -7.25
C ASP A 26 -0.28 -7.52 -6.92
N GLU A 27 -0.74 -6.27 -6.99
CA GLU A 27 -0.12 -5.01 -6.55
C GLU A 27 -0.28 -4.69 -5.05
N ALA A 28 -0.61 -5.65 -4.18
CA ALA A 28 -0.34 -5.56 -2.74
C ALA A 28 1.18 -5.50 -2.55
N CYS A 29 1.74 -4.40 -3.01
CA CYS A 29 3.11 -4.35 -3.43
C CYS A 29 3.92 -4.29 -2.17
N CYS A 30 4.61 -5.41 -1.95
CA CYS A 30 5.95 -5.32 -1.44
C CYS A 30 5.99 -5.41 0.09
N THR A 31 5.35 -6.48 0.60
CA THR A 31 5.63 -6.98 1.96
C THR A 31 5.92 -8.49 2.04
N PHE A 32 5.78 -9.29 0.96
CA PHE A 32 6.05 -10.75 1.02
C PHE A 32 7.19 -11.25 0.12
N THR A 33 7.53 -10.56 -0.98
CA THR A 33 8.48 -11.09 -1.99
C THR A 33 9.93 -10.63 -1.79
N GLY A 34 10.18 -9.73 -0.84
CA GLY A 34 11.52 -9.31 -0.42
C GLY A 34 12.17 -8.15 -1.16
N ASP A 35 11.40 -7.45 -1.99
CA ASP A 35 11.75 -6.13 -2.52
C ASP A 35 11.49 -5.03 -1.47
N THR A 36 12.33 -4.00 -1.45
CA THR A 36 12.09 -2.81 -0.61
C THR A 36 10.98 -1.95 -1.21
N VAL A 37 10.43 -1.04 -0.39
CA VAL A 37 9.47 -0.05 -0.90
C VAL A 37 10.09 0.86 -1.96
N ALA A 38 11.38 1.19 -1.86
CA ALA A 38 12.06 1.95 -2.90
C ALA A 38 12.10 1.19 -4.24
N SER A 39 12.52 -0.07 -4.24
CA SER A 39 12.57 -0.89 -5.47
C SER A 39 11.18 -1.13 -6.08
N CYS A 40 10.15 -1.21 -5.24
CA CYS A 40 8.75 -1.24 -5.65
C CYS A 40 8.36 -0.03 -6.51
N CYS A 41 8.68 1.17 -6.02
CA CYS A 41 8.30 2.41 -6.69
C CYS A 41 9.09 2.58 -7.99
N GLU A 42 10.37 2.19 -7.99
CA GLU A 42 11.23 2.17 -9.18
C GLU A 42 10.73 1.20 -10.26
N ALA A 43 10.13 0.07 -9.87
CA ALA A 43 9.60 -0.93 -10.81
C ALA A 43 8.27 -0.50 -11.47
N ASN A 44 7.55 0.46 -10.89
CA ASN A 44 6.25 0.93 -11.37
C ASN A 44 6.26 2.46 -11.60
N PRO A 45 7.11 2.97 -12.51
CA PRO A 45 7.32 4.40 -12.70
C PRO A 45 6.09 5.13 -13.26
N GLU A 46 5.20 4.45 -13.98
CA GLU A 46 3.94 5.04 -14.45
C GLU A 46 3.02 5.45 -13.29
N THR A 47 3.13 4.75 -12.16
CA THR A 47 2.27 4.96 -10.99
C THR A 47 2.96 5.76 -9.88
N PHE A 48 4.25 5.53 -9.63
CA PHE A 48 4.95 6.03 -8.45
C PHE A 48 6.18 6.91 -8.71
N SER A 49 6.44 7.35 -9.94
CA SER A 49 7.63 8.15 -10.29
C SER A 49 7.82 9.39 -9.41
N ILE A 50 6.76 10.13 -9.06
CA ILE A 50 6.87 11.31 -8.18
C ILE A 50 7.38 10.91 -6.79
N PHE A 51 6.90 9.78 -6.25
CA PHE A 51 7.36 9.31 -4.95
C PHE A 51 8.80 8.78 -5.01
N THR A 52 9.17 8.10 -6.09
CA THR A 52 10.56 7.68 -6.34
C THR A 52 11.51 8.88 -6.33
N ASP A 53 11.15 9.97 -7.01
CA ASP A 53 11.94 11.21 -7.02
C ASP A 53 12.05 11.82 -5.60
N LEU A 54 10.95 11.82 -4.83
CA LEU A 54 10.98 12.28 -3.43
C LEU A 54 11.92 11.45 -2.56
N ILE A 55 11.92 10.12 -2.70
CA ILE A 55 12.83 9.24 -1.94
C ILE A 55 14.29 9.56 -2.31
N SER A 56 14.56 9.68 -3.61
CA SER A 56 15.89 9.99 -4.14
C SER A 56 16.41 11.35 -3.65
N ASP A 57 15.57 12.39 -3.72
CA ASP A 57 15.94 13.75 -3.30
C ASP A 57 16.15 13.87 -1.79
N THR A 58 15.40 13.10 -0.99
CA THR A 58 15.42 13.20 0.48
C THR A 58 16.43 12.29 1.16
N GLY A 59 17.02 11.34 0.41
CA GLY A 59 17.99 10.38 0.93
C GLY A 59 17.41 9.47 2.00
N ASN A 60 16.15 9.04 1.84
CA ASN A 60 15.46 8.30 2.89
C ASN A 60 15.95 6.84 2.99
N ASP A 61 17.05 6.67 3.71
CA ASP A 61 17.66 5.37 4.02
C ASP A 61 16.67 4.39 4.65
N ALA A 62 15.63 4.83 5.35
CA ALA A 62 14.63 3.93 5.94
C ALA A 62 13.88 3.08 4.89
N LEU A 63 13.75 3.59 3.66
CA LEU A 63 13.15 2.88 2.53
C LEU A 63 14.20 2.06 1.75
N SER A 64 15.47 2.47 1.83
CA SER A 64 16.60 1.88 1.09
C SER A 64 17.41 0.86 1.92
N SER A 65 17.27 0.84 3.24
CA SER A 65 18.08 0.01 4.14
C SER A 65 17.24 -0.99 4.93
N THR A 66 17.58 -2.26 4.70
CA THR A 66 17.35 -3.45 5.54
C THR A 66 15.95 -3.59 6.10
N TYR A 67 15.05 -4.27 5.36
CA TYR A 67 13.91 -5.05 5.89
C TYR A 67 13.27 -4.47 7.17
N GLY A 68 13.03 -3.16 7.19
CA GLY A 68 12.46 -2.49 8.35
C GLY A 68 11.00 -2.86 8.45
N GLN A 69 10.49 -3.07 9.66
CA GLN A 69 9.05 -3.20 9.87
C GLN A 69 8.43 -1.81 9.79
N TYR A 70 8.11 -1.39 8.57
CA TYR A 70 7.37 -0.18 8.32
C TYR A 70 6.24 -0.47 7.33
N SER A 71 5.18 0.32 7.44
CA SER A 71 4.07 0.32 6.49
C SER A 71 4.07 1.64 5.75
N CYS A 72 4.01 1.57 4.43
CA CYS A 72 3.97 2.75 3.56
C CYS A 72 2.61 2.90 2.91
N PHE A 73 2.08 4.12 2.91
CA PHE A 73 0.85 4.48 2.20
C PHE A 73 1.21 5.44 1.07
N ILE A 74 1.61 4.87 -0.06
CA ILE A 74 2.21 5.61 -1.17
C ILE A 74 1.09 6.09 -2.11
N PRO A 75 0.92 7.41 -2.32
CA PRO A 75 0.00 7.93 -3.32
C PRO A 75 0.49 7.66 -4.74
N ASP A 76 -0.43 7.55 -5.69
CA ASP A 76 -0.09 7.56 -7.11
C ASP A 76 0.30 8.98 -7.59
N ASN A 77 0.81 9.05 -8.83
CA ASN A 77 1.19 10.30 -9.46
C ASN A 77 0.03 11.31 -9.54
N ALA A 78 -1.20 10.86 -9.81
CA ALA A 78 -2.37 11.73 -9.95
C ALA A 78 -2.78 12.38 -8.61
N ALA A 79 -2.64 11.66 -7.50
CA ALA A 79 -2.87 12.17 -6.16
C ALA A 79 -1.84 13.26 -5.80
N PHE A 80 -0.57 13.07 -6.16
CA PHE A 80 0.45 14.12 -5.98
C PHE A 80 0.16 15.36 -6.83
N GLU A 81 -0.21 15.20 -8.10
CA GLU A 81 -0.59 16.33 -8.95
C GLU A 81 -1.76 17.12 -8.36
N THR A 82 -2.77 16.42 -7.84
CA THR A 82 -3.92 17.03 -7.15
C THR A 82 -3.49 17.79 -5.89
N TYR A 83 -2.62 17.20 -5.08
CA TYR A 83 -2.09 17.82 -3.88
C TYR A 83 -1.27 19.08 -4.19
N PHE A 84 -0.36 19.02 -5.17
CA PHE A 84 0.46 20.13 -5.62
C PHE A 84 -0.39 21.29 -6.15
N ALA A 85 -1.43 20.99 -6.94
CA ALA A 85 -2.40 21.98 -7.38
C ALA A 85 -3.13 22.64 -6.19
N ALA A 86 -3.52 21.87 -5.18
CA ALA A 86 -4.22 22.37 -4.00
C ALA A 86 -3.37 23.34 -3.15
N ILE A 87 -2.07 23.06 -3.03
CA ILE A 87 -1.12 23.93 -2.29
C ILE A 87 -0.52 25.03 -3.16
N GLY A 88 -0.86 25.08 -4.46
CA GLY A 88 -0.35 26.08 -5.39
C GLY A 88 1.15 25.99 -5.65
N LYS A 89 1.75 24.80 -5.51
CA LYS A 89 3.17 24.54 -5.76
C LYS A 89 3.34 23.51 -6.86
N SER A 90 4.52 23.50 -7.47
CA SER A 90 4.98 22.39 -8.31
C SER A 90 6.08 21.64 -7.58
N TYR A 91 6.42 20.44 -8.04
CA TYR A 91 7.50 19.63 -7.46
C TYR A 91 8.81 20.42 -7.25
N SER A 92 9.22 21.21 -8.27
CA SER A 92 10.43 22.03 -8.21
C SER A 92 10.32 23.24 -7.28
N GLY A 93 9.11 23.62 -6.87
CA GLY A 93 8.85 24.67 -5.90
C GLY A 93 8.88 24.20 -4.43
N LEU A 94 9.05 22.90 -4.19
CA LEU A 94 9.23 22.33 -2.86
C LEU A 94 10.68 22.50 -2.40
N ASN A 95 10.87 22.91 -1.15
CA ASN A 95 12.19 22.85 -0.52
C ASN A 95 12.46 21.44 0.07
N ASP A 96 13.71 21.19 0.46
CA ASP A 96 14.14 19.87 0.94
C ASP A 96 13.41 19.41 2.20
N ASP A 97 13.03 20.33 3.10
CA ASP A 97 12.30 20.00 4.32
C ASP A 97 10.85 19.60 4.00
N GLU A 98 10.20 20.29 3.06
CA GLU A 98 8.87 19.93 2.57
C GLU A 98 8.86 18.56 1.90
N LYS A 99 9.87 18.26 1.07
CA LYS A 99 10.01 16.94 0.44
C LYS A 99 10.18 15.85 1.49
N LYS A 100 11.03 16.07 2.50
CA LYS A 100 11.21 15.13 3.61
C LYS A 100 9.91 14.91 4.38
N GLU A 101 9.20 15.99 4.71
CA GLU A 101 7.93 15.92 5.44
C GLU A 101 6.89 15.09 4.68
N ILE A 102 6.76 15.30 3.36
CA ILE A 102 5.89 14.50 2.50
C ILE A 102 6.25 13.02 2.62
N VAL A 103 7.52 12.65 2.44
CA VAL A 103 7.95 11.25 2.54
C VAL A 103 7.63 10.66 3.92
N TYR A 104 7.95 11.36 5.01
CA TYR A 104 7.72 10.85 6.37
C TYR A 104 6.24 10.68 6.71
N ASN A 105 5.35 11.54 6.20
CA ASN A 105 3.92 11.41 6.42
C ASN A 105 3.31 10.12 5.81
N HIS A 106 4.00 9.54 4.82
CA HIS A 106 3.56 8.31 4.16
C HIS A 106 4.25 7.05 4.72
N VAL A 107 5.16 7.17 5.68
CA VAL A 107 5.90 6.05 6.27
C VAL A 107 5.57 5.91 7.74
N ILE A 108 4.87 4.83 8.09
CA ILE A 108 4.61 4.47 9.49
C ILE A 108 5.65 3.43 9.92
N LYS A 109 6.55 3.84 10.81
CA LYS A 109 7.47 2.90 11.45
C LYS A 109 6.73 2.12 12.53
N SER A 110 6.73 0.80 12.44
CA SER A 110 6.29 -0.04 13.53
C SER A 110 7.50 -0.35 14.40
N GLU A 111 7.46 0.06 15.67
CA GLU A 111 8.32 -0.55 16.68
C GLU A 111 7.83 -1.99 16.81
N ALA A 112 8.65 -2.97 16.45
CA ALA A 112 8.29 -4.38 16.50
C ALA A 112 8.03 -4.79 17.97
N ALA A 113 6.78 -4.67 18.42
CA ALA A 113 6.31 -5.43 19.57
C ALA A 113 5.90 -6.80 19.02
N ASP A 114 6.81 -7.78 19.08
CA ASP A 114 6.49 -9.17 18.79
C ASP A 114 5.40 -9.63 19.77
N PHE A 115 4.15 -9.71 19.31
CA PHE A 115 3.07 -10.35 20.05
C PHE A 115 2.97 -11.81 19.63
N THR A 116 3.85 -12.65 20.18
CA THR A 116 3.67 -14.10 20.10
C THR A 116 2.61 -14.51 21.13
N SER A 117 1.41 -14.87 20.68
CA SER A 117 0.43 -15.56 21.53
C SER A 117 0.49 -17.06 21.24
N ASP A 118 1.04 -17.83 22.17
CA ASP A 118 1.21 -19.29 22.06
C ASP A 118 -0.11 -20.07 22.17
N ARG A 119 -1.25 -19.37 22.19
CA ARG A 119 -2.55 -19.95 22.49
C ARG A 119 -3.60 -19.40 21.52
N PHE A 120 -3.97 -20.25 20.57
CA PHE A 120 -5.26 -20.25 19.88
C PHE A 120 -6.16 -21.31 20.53
#